data_AF-A0A9E4DXY4-F1
#
_entry.id   AF-A0A9E4DXY4-F1
#
_cell.length_a   1.000
_cell.length_b   1.000
_cell.length_c   1.000
_cell.angle_alpha   90.00
_cell.angle_beta   90.00
_cell.angle_gamma   90.00
#
_symmetry.space_group_name_H-M   'P 1'
#
loop_
_entity.id
_entity.type
_entity.pdbx_description
1 polymer ?
#
loop_
_entity_poly.entity_id
_entity_poly.type
_entity_poly.pdbx_seq_one_letter_code
_entity_poly.pdbx_strand_id
1 'polypeptide(L)' 'MVKQEQIAEALQTLGLGAGHIVFVHSSLSSIGYVEGGADAVVDAFLDVLGSTGTLVVPTFTFSHGRKLDP' A
#
# COMPACT_ATOMS: atom_id res chain seq x y z
N MET A 1 -16.64 -4.02 -7.48
CA MET A 1 -15.23 -4.36 -7.73
C MET A 1 -14.48 -3.04 -7.79
N VAL A 2 -13.45 -2.91 -6.96
CA VAL A 2 -12.59 -1.73 -6.89
C VAL A 2 -11.41 -1.95 -7.84
N LYS A 3 -11.11 -0.95 -8.68
CA LYS A 3 -9.96 -0.98 -9.60
C LYS A 3 -8.78 -0.17 -9.06
N GLN A 4 -7.57 -0.45 -9.54
CA GLN A 4 -6.34 0.26 -9.18
C GLN A 4 -6.48 1.78 -9.35
N GLU A 5 -7.06 2.25 -10.46
CA GLU A 5 -7.19 3.68 -10.75
C GLU A 5 -8.08 4.38 -9.72
N GLN A 6 -9.14 3.72 -9.27
CA GLN A 6 -10.05 4.25 -8.25
C GLN A 6 -9.36 4.38 -6.89
N ILE A 7 -8.42 3.47 -6.58
CA ILE A 7 -7.61 3.56 -5.37
C ILE A 7 -6.62 4.72 -5.50
N ALA A 8 -5.93 4.84 -6.64
CA ALA A 8 -5.00 5.93 -6.90
C ALA A 8 -5.67 7.32 -6.81
N GLU A 9 -6.87 7.47 -7.39
CA GLU A 9 -7.68 8.70 -7.29
C GLU A 9 -8.08 9.01 -5.83
N ALA A 10 -8.48 7.99 -5.07
CA ALA A 10 -8.82 8.17 -3.66
C ALA A 10 -7.60 8.60 -2.82
N LEU A 11 -6.44 8.01 -3.06
CA LEU A 11 -5.19 8.38 -2.39
C LEU A 11 -4.78 9.84 -2.71
N GLN A 12 -4.89 10.25 -3.97
CA GLN A 12 -4.66 11.64 -4.37
C GLN A 12 -5.67 12.60 -3.73
N THR A 13 -6.94 12.20 -3.65
CA THR A 13 -7.99 12.97 -2.96
C THR A 13 -7.72 13.12 -1.46
N LEU A 14 -7.09 12.12 -0.84
CA LEU A 14 -6.59 12.19 0.55
C LEU A 14 -5.36 13.10 0.72
N GLY A 15 -4.79 13.60 -0.38
CA GLY A 15 -3.64 14.51 -0.38
C GLY A 15 -2.29 13.83 -0.54
N LEU A 16 -2.25 12.54 -0.92
CA LEU A 16 -0.99 11.88 -1.28
C LEU A 16 -0.55 12.33 -2.67
N GLY A 17 0.77 12.37 -2.87
CA GLY A 17 1.36 12.76 -4.15
C GLY A 17 2.82 12.35 -4.25
N ALA A 18 3.41 12.72 -5.38
CA ALA A 18 4.76 12.33 -5.74
C ALA A 18 5.79 12.78 -4.68
N GLY A 19 6.72 11.89 -4.33
CA GLY A 19 7.79 12.17 -3.37
C GLY A 19 7.39 12.06 -1.90
N HIS A 20 6.13 11.77 -1.58
CA HIS A 20 5.73 11.55 -0.19
C HIS A 20 6.31 10.24 0.37
N ILE A 21 6.54 10.24 1.69
CA ILE A 21 6.86 9.04 2.46
C ILE A 21 5.61 8.64 3.23
N VAL A 22 5.11 7.44 2.99
CA VAL A 22 3.84 6.96 3.56
C VAL A 22 4.07 5.66 4.29
N PHE A 23 3.70 5.63 5.57
CA PHE A 23 3.56 4.39 6.33
C PHE A 23 2.10 3.93 6.28
N VAL A 24 1.85 2.73 5.77
CA VAL A 24 0.49 2.19 5.66
C VAL A 24 0.32 0.93 6.50
N HIS A 25 -0.77 0.90 7.27
CA HIS A 25 -1.30 -0.29 7.88
C HIS A 25 -2.70 -0.52 7.30
N SER A 26 -2.92 -1.65 6.65
CA SER A 26 -4.12 -1.86 5.83
C SER A 26 -4.80 -3.19 6.12
N SER A 27 -6.11 -3.23 5.84
CA SER A 27 -6.92 -4.44 5.81
C SER A 27 -7.52 -4.59 4.41
N LEU A 28 -6.98 -5.50 3.59
CA LEU A 28 -7.43 -5.70 2.20
C LEU A 28 -8.93 -6.03 2.14
N SER A 29 -9.43 -6.82 3.09
CA SER A 29 -10.84 -7.18 3.20
C SER A 29 -11.76 -5.97 3.46
N SER A 30 -11.25 -4.92 4.12
CA SER A 30 -12.02 -3.70 4.40
C SER A 30 -12.18 -2.79 3.17
N ILE A 31 -11.33 -2.95 2.15
CA ILE A 31 -11.46 -2.25 0.85
C ILE A 31 -12.57 -2.89 0.01
N GLY A 32 -12.86 -4.18 0.23
CA GLY A 32 -13.80 -4.98 -0.56
C GLY A 32 -13.09 -5.79 -1.64
N TYR A 33 -13.83 -6.20 -2.68
CA TYR A 33 -13.26 -6.98 -3.79
C TYR A 33 -12.47 -6.08 -4.74
N VAL A 34 -11.14 -6.22 -4.73
CA VAL A 34 -10.19 -5.50 -5.59
C VAL A 34 -9.82 -6.34 -6.81
N GLU A 35 -9.99 -5.79 -8.01
CA GLU A 35 -9.48 -6.40 -9.24
C GLU A 35 -7.95 -6.40 -9.20
N GLY A 36 -7.30 -7.57 -9.32
CA GLY A 36 -5.85 -7.70 -9.14
C GLY A 36 -5.39 -7.85 -7.69
N GLY A 37 -6.31 -7.87 -6.71
CA GLY A 37 -6.01 -8.20 -5.32
C GLY A 37 -5.07 -7.20 -4.63
N ALA A 38 -4.11 -7.73 -3.86
CA ALA A 38 -3.17 -6.90 -3.09
C ALA A 38 -2.21 -6.11 -4.00
N ASP A 39 -1.79 -6.69 -5.12
CA ASP A 39 -0.84 -6.07 -6.05
C ASP A 39 -1.42 -4.75 -6.59
N ALA A 40 -2.69 -4.74 -6.99
CA ALA A 40 -3.37 -3.52 -7.44
C ALA A 40 -3.43 -2.41 -6.36
N VAL A 41 -3.45 -2.78 -5.07
CA VAL A 41 -3.38 -1.78 -3.98
C VAL A 41 -1.96 -1.22 -3.87
N VAL A 42 -0.95 -2.08 -3.93
CA VAL A 42 0.46 -1.67 -3.87
C VAL A 42 0.80 -0.78 -5.06
N ASP A 43 0.42 -1.19 -6.27
CA ASP A 43 0.66 -0.45 -7.51
C ASP A 43 -0.01 0.93 -7.46
N ALA A 44 -1.23 1.04 -6.94
CA ALA A 44 -1.89 2.34 -6.74
C ALA A 44 -1.09 3.28 -5.82
N PHE A 45 -0.48 2.77 -4.75
CA PHE A 45 0.41 3.58 -3.90
C PHE A 45 1.69 3.97 -4.66
N LEU A 46 2.34 3.03 -5.34
CA LEU A 46 3.58 3.29 -6.07
C LEU A 46 3.38 4.30 -7.21
N ASP A 47 2.26 4.23 -7.92
CA ASP A 47 1.89 5.17 -8.97
C ASP A 47 1.71 6.60 -8.41
N VAL A 48 1.01 6.75 -7.30
CA VAL A 48 0.75 8.07 -6.68
C VAL A 48 2.01 8.67 -6.07
N LEU A 49 2.84 7.85 -5.43
CA LEU A 49 4.08 8.29 -4.78
C LEU A 49 5.21 8.53 -5.80
N GLY A 50 5.14 7.89 -6.97
CA GLY A 50 6.14 7.99 -8.02
C GLY A 50 7.53 7.50 -7.60
N SER A 51 8.50 7.67 -8.51
CA SER A 51 9.87 7.15 -8.34
C SER A 51 10.67 7.80 -7.21
N THR A 52 10.23 8.94 -6.68
CA THR A 52 10.90 9.66 -5.60
C THR A 52 10.22 9.47 -4.25
N GLY A 53 9.04 8.83 -4.21
CA GLY A 53 8.32 8.56 -2.98
C GLY A 53 8.78 7.28 -2.29
N THR A 54 8.26 7.01 -1.10
CA THR A 54 8.59 5.80 -0.33
C THR A 54 7.34 5.24 0.33
N LEU A 55 7.02 3.99 0.00
CA LEU A 55 5.98 3.22 0.68
C LEU A 55 6.62 2.37 1.79
N VAL A 56 6.11 2.51 3.00
CA VAL A 56 6.55 1.76 4.18
C VAL A 56 5.40 0.92 4.69
N VAL A 57 5.66 -0.37 4.93
CA VAL A 57 4.68 -1.34 5.45
C VAL A 57 5.26 -2.09 6.65
N PRO A 58 4.43 -2.49 7.62
CA PRO A 58 4.86 -3.39 8.69
C PRO A 58 5.04 -4.83 8.16
N THR A 59 6.19 -5.45 8.45
CA THR A 59 6.52 -6.84 8.05
C THR A 59 6.87 -7.74 9.25
N PHE A 60 6.30 -7.43 10.42
CA PHE A 60 6.58 -8.17 11.66
C PHE A 60 6.03 -9.60 11.63
N THR A 61 6.85 -10.58 12.02
CA THR A 61 6.45 -12.01 12.11
C THR A 61 6.10 -12.46 13.54
N PHE A 62 6.21 -11.57 14.54
CA PHE A 62 5.92 -11.78 15.96
C PHE A 62 6.35 -13.14 16.55
N SER A 63 7.49 -13.68 16.12
CA SER A 63 8.07 -14.89 16.71
C SER A 63 9.12 -14.55 17.76
N HIS A 64 8.82 -14.79 19.04
CA HIS A 64 9.79 -14.64 20.12
C HIS A 64 10.88 -15.73 20.01
N GLY A 65 12.15 -15.33 19.92
CA GLY A 65 13.31 -16.25 19.97
C GLY A 65 13.71 -16.92 18.65
N ARG A 66 13.03 -16.64 17.52
CA ARG A 66 13.51 -17.07 16.19
C ARG A 66 14.47 -16.04 15.60
N LYS A 67 15.52 -16.52 14.94
CA LYS A 67 16.45 -15.68 14.17
C LYS A 67 15.68 -15.01 13.03
N LEU A 68 15.88 -13.71 12.85
CA LEU A 68 15.36 -12.97 11.70
C LEU A 68 16.08 -13.44 10.43
N ASP A 69 15.30 -13.76 9.41
CA ASP A 69 15.75 -13.99 8.03
C ASP A 69 15.01 -12.97 7.15
N PRO A 70 15.68 -11.88 6.73
CA PRO A 70 15.04 -10.76 6.03
C PRO A 70 14.47 -11.09 4.64
#